data_AF-A0A426UTX4-F1
#
_entry.id   AF-A0A426UTX4-F1
#
_cell.length_a   1.000
_cell.length_b   1.000
_cell.length_c   1.000
_cell.angle_alpha   90.00
_cell.angle_beta   90.00
_cell.angle_gamma   90.00
#
_symmetry.space_group_name_H-M   'P 1'
#
loop_
_entity.id
_entity.type
_entity.pdbx_description
1 polymer ?
#
loop_
_entity_poly.entity_id
_entity_poly.type
_entity_poly.pdbx_seq_one_letter_code
_entity_poly.pdbx_strand_id
1 'polypeptide(L)' 'MSARVVPYYCPYCGEEDLRPYEADDDSDVEIRGGWHCADCTRVFAVKYHGMAAAPTYAAPPTGPAPE' A
#
# COMPACT_ATOMS: atom_id res chain seq x y z
N MET A 1 -2.57 -16.18 -14.24
CA MET A 1 -1.50 -15.34 -13.65
C MET A 1 -1.78 -15.18 -12.17
N SER A 2 -1.00 -15.83 -11.29
CA SER A 2 -1.00 -15.53 -9.85
C SER A 2 0.04 -14.43 -9.63
N ALA A 3 -0.31 -13.19 -9.98
CA ALA A 3 0.59 -12.07 -9.78
C ALA A 3 0.50 -11.64 -8.31
N ARG A 4 1.44 -12.10 -7.48
CA ARG A 4 1.71 -11.48 -6.17
C ARG A 4 2.37 -10.14 -6.47
N VAL A 5 1.67 -9.05 -6.19
CA VAL A 5 2.26 -7.71 -6.34
C VAL A 5 3.39 -7.59 -5.32
N VAL A 6 4.57 -7.23 -5.80
CA VAL A 6 5.72 -6.89 -4.96
C VAL A 6 5.70 -5.38 -4.76
N PRO A 7 5.67 -4.87 -3.51
CA PRO A 7 5.90 -3.45 -3.26
C PRO A 7 7.35 -3.11 -3.65
N TYR A 8 7.54 -2.00 -4.37
CA TYR A 8 8.88 -1.56 -4.78
C TYR A 8 9.58 -0.72 -3.71
N TYR A 9 8.82 -0.01 -2.86
CA TYR A 9 9.34 0.88 -1.82
C TYR A 9 8.72 0.57 -0.46
N CYS A 10 9.53 0.65 0.59
CA CYS A 10 9.05 0.62 1.96
C CYS A 10 8.14 1.82 2.24
N PRO A 11 6.87 1.63 2.66
CA PRO A 11 5.96 2.74 2.92
C PRO A 11 6.36 3.62 4.12
N TYR A 12 7.38 3.20 4.88
CA TYR A 12 7.85 3.91 6.06
C TYR A 12 9.14 4.71 5.81
N CYS A 13 10.13 4.15 5.10
CA CYS A 13 11.43 4.79 4.88
C CYS A 13 11.77 5.08 3.41
N GLY A 14 11.01 4.54 2.45
CA GLY A 14 11.26 4.75 1.02
C GLY A 14 12.39 3.90 0.42
N GLU A 15 12.99 2.98 1.18
CA GLU A 15 14.04 2.07 0.69
C GLU A 15 13.46 0.87 -0.08
N GLU A 16 14.29 0.25 -0.91
CA GLU A 16 13.89 -0.79 -1.87
C GLU A 16 14.26 -2.23 -1.45
N ASP A 17 15.09 -2.46 -0.43
CA ASP A 17 15.42 -3.82 0.07
C ASP A 17 14.27 -4.39 0.91
N LEU A 18 13.26 -4.89 0.20
CA LEU A 18 12.06 -5.54 0.73
C LEU A 18 12.12 -7.04 0.50
N ARG A 19 11.95 -7.81 1.58
CA ARG A 19 12.00 -9.28 1.55
C ARG A 19 10.67 -9.88 2.04
N PRO A 20 10.23 -11.03 1.52
CA PRO A 20 9.08 -11.72 2.07
C PRO A 20 9.28 -12.00 3.56
N TYR A 21 8.24 -11.78 4.35
CA TYR A 21 8.22 -12.07 5.77
C TYR A 21 7.09 -13.06 6.06
N GLU A 22 7.48 -14.20 6.61
CA GLU A 22 6.59 -15.21 7.16
C GLU A 22 6.78 -15.19 8.68
N ALA A 23 5.68 -15.01 9.42
CA ALA A 23 5.73 -15.07 10.86
C ALA A 23 5.86 -16.54 11.30
N ASP A 24 6.80 -16.81 12.20
CA ASP A 24 6.90 -18.09 12.90
C ASP A 24 5.76 -18.23 13.93
N ASP A 25 5.44 -19.46 14.33
CA ASP A 25 4.34 -19.74 15.28
C ASP A 25 4.54 -19.08 16.66
N ASP A 26 5.78 -18.74 17.03
CA ASP A 26 6.16 -18.08 18.28
C ASP A 26 6.36 -16.55 18.14
N SER A 27 6.01 -15.97 16.99
CA SER A 27 6.12 -14.53 16.72
C SER A 27 4.98 -13.74 17.38
N ASP A 28 5.29 -12.64 18.06
CA ASP A 28 4.28 -11.68 18.54
C ASP A 28 3.56 -10.94 17.37
N VAL A 29 4.03 -11.10 16.14
CA VAL A 29 3.51 -10.45 14.93
C VAL A 29 2.72 -11.44 14.09
N GLU A 30 1.40 -11.40 14.22
CA GLU A 30 0.45 -12.16 13.40
C GLU A 30 0.27 -11.51 12.02
N ILE A 31 0.91 -12.06 10.98
CA ILE A 31 0.86 -11.48 9.63
C ILE A 31 0.90 -12.55 8.53
N ARG A 32 0.13 -12.32 7.45
CA ARG A 32 0.10 -13.19 6.26
C ARG A 32 0.53 -12.42 5.02
N GLY A 33 1.44 -12.98 4.25
CA GLY A 33 1.99 -12.30 3.07
C GLY A 33 2.72 -11.01 3.43
N GLY A 34 3.47 -11.04 4.53
CA GLY A 34 4.22 -9.89 5.03
C GLY A 34 5.48 -9.59 4.20
N TRP A 35 6.01 -8.40 4.43
CA TRP A 35 7.25 -7.89 3.88
C TRP A 35 8.06 -7.27 5.00
N HIS A 36 9.36 -7.57 5.03
CA HIS A 36 10.34 -6.99 5.92
C HIS A 36 11.27 -6.05 5.13
N CYS A 37 11.45 -4.82 5.62
CA CYS A 37 12.42 -3.88 5.07
C CYS A 37 13.77 -4.04 5.78
N ALA A 38 14.84 -4.31 5.02
CA ALA A 38 16.18 -4.52 5.60
C ALA A 38 16.75 -3.26 6.27
N ASP A 39 16.41 -2.08 5.77
CA ASP A 39 16.97 -0.81 6.24
C ASP A 39 16.34 -0.29 7.54
N CYS A 40 15.01 -0.35 7.63
CA CYS A 40 14.27 0.20 8.77
C CYS A 40 13.60 -0.86 9.66
N THR A 41 13.86 -2.15 9.37
CA THR A 41 13.46 -3.35 10.11
C THR A 41 11.96 -3.54 10.34
N ARG A 42 11.11 -2.77 9.66
CA ARG A 42 9.65 -2.85 9.81
C ARG A 42 9.10 -4.02 9.00
N VAL A 43 8.11 -4.68 9.59
CA VAL A 43 7.29 -5.70 8.95
C VAL A 43 5.92 -5.10 8.62
N PHE A 44 5.43 -5.31 7.40
CA PHE A 44 4.11 -4.84 6.96
C PHE A 44 3.48 -5.80 5.93
N ALA A 45 2.18 -5.67 5.68
CA ALA A 45 1.50 -6.42 4.63
C ALA A 45 0.66 -5.49 3.76
N VAL A 46 0.49 -5.86 2.50
CA VAL A 46 -0.40 -5.16 1.56
C VAL A 46 -1.64 -6.00 1.31
N LYS A 47 -2.81 -5.35 1.28
CA LYS A 47 -4.09 -6.01 1.03
C LYS A 47 -4.85 -5.28 -0.06
N TYR A 48 -5.28 -6.02 -1.08
CA TYR A 48 -6.22 -5.51 -2.08
C TYR A 48 -7.63 -5.51 -1.50
N HIS A 49 -8.30 -4.35 -1.52
CA HIS A 49 -9.65 -4.17 -0.99
C HIS A 49 -10.73 -4.03 -2.08
N GLY A 50 -10.35 -3.92 -3.35
CA GLY A 50 -11.27 -3.64 -4.46
C GLY A 50 -10.92 -2.36 -5.22
N MET A 51 -11.79 -1.98 -6.15
CA MET A 51 -11.72 -0.70 -6.88
C MET A 51 -12.68 0.29 -6.22
N ALA A 52 -12.21 1.51 -5.95
CA ALA A 52 -13.08 2.59 -5.49
C ALA A 52 -13.99 3.09 -6.62
N ALA A 53 -15.16 3.60 -6.27
CA ALA A 53 -16.01 4.32 -7.22
C ALA A 53 -15.28 5.57 -7.73
N ALA A 54 -15.58 5.98 -8.97
CA ALA A 54 -15.04 7.23 -9.50
C ALA A 54 -15.40 8.38 -8.56
N PRO A 55 -14.42 9.20 -8.12
CA PRO A 55 -14.71 10.34 -7.28
C PRO A 55 -15.66 11.28 -8.03
N THR A 56 -16.83 11.54 -7.45
CA THR A 56 -17.74 12.56 -7.95
C THR A 56 -17.20 13.92 -7.53
N TYR A 57 -16.28 14.48 -8.31
CA TYR A 57 -15.93 15.87 -8.17
C TYR A 57 -17.11 16.70 -8.71
N ALA A 58 -17.75 17.48 -7.84
CA ALA A 58 -18.69 18.49 -8.30
C ALA A 58 -17.92 19.45 -9.23
N ALA A 59 -18.50 19.77 -10.38
CA ALA A 59 -17.94 20.81 -11.23
C ALA A 59 -17.73 22.09 -10.40
N PRO A 60 -16.61 22.80 -10.56
CA PRO A 60 -16.45 24.13 -9.96
C PRO A 60 -17.68 24.98 -10.32
N PRO A 61 -18.22 25.80 -9.41
CA PRO A 61 -19.33 26.68 -9.75
C PRO A 61 -18.88 27.56 -10.91
N THR A 62 -19.49 27.37 -12.08
CA THR A 62 -19.32 28.28 -13.21
C THR A 62 -20.02 29.58 -12.82
N GLY A 63 -19.23 30.56 -12.38
CA GLY A 63 -19.70 31.93 -12.26
C GLY A 63 -20.23 32.43 -13.62
N PRO A 64 -21.13 33.41 -13.64
CA PRO A 64 -21.59 34.00 -14.89
C PRO A 64 -20.41 34.55 -15.69
N ALA A 65 -20.43 34.35 -17.01
CA ALA A 65 -19.46 34.93 -17.93
C ALA A 65 -19.49 36.46 -17.82
N PRO A 66 -18.34 37.15 -17.80
CA PRO A 66 -18.32 38.62 -17.86
C PRO A 66 -18.86 39.09 -19.23
N GLU A 67 -19.68 40.15 -19.20
CA GLU A 67 -20.22 40.85 -20.39
C GLU A 67 -19.13 41.43 -21.30
#